data_AF-A0A4S4KZ60-F1
#
_entry.id   AF-A0A4S4KZ60-F1
#
_cell.length_a   1.000
_cell.length_b   1.000
_cell.length_c   1.000
_cell.angle_alpha   90.00
_cell.angle_beta   90.00
_cell.angle_gamma   90.00
#
_symmetry.space_group_name_H-M   'P 1'
#
loop_
_entity.id
_entity.type
_entity.pdbx_description
1 polymer ?
#
loop_
_entity_poly.entity_id
_entity_poly.type
_entity_poly.pdbx_seq_one_letter_code
_entity_poly.pdbx_strand_id
1 'polypeptide(L)'
;MYMDTMHMPKAGGFKYLVQSRCLISHYPEFHMLQRESSAALTDWIFEDILCRWGALCEIVSNNGSAFIKALTYLMKKYHIRYIYISGYNSHTNGIAE
;
A
#
# COMPACT_ATOMS: atom_id res chain seq x y z
N MET A 1 7.69 -4.94 -0.65
CA MET A 1 7.20 -3.75 -1.39
C MET A 1 6.93 -2.64 -0.39
N TYR A 2 7.31 -1.40 -0.71
CA TYR A 2 6.95 -0.21 0.08
C TYR A 2 5.62 0.34 -0.40
N MET A 3 4.74 0.72 0.50
CA MET A 3 3.41 1.24 0.21
C MET A 3 3.16 2.56 0.94
N ASP A 4 2.53 3.51 0.25
CA ASP A 4 2.20 4.82 0.79
C ASP A 4 0.92 5.39 0.15
N THR A 5 0.30 6.37 0.80
CA THR A 5 -0.84 7.12 0.23
C THR A 5 -0.46 8.60 0.08
N MET A 6 -0.54 9.10 -1.14
CA MET A 6 -0.42 10.52 -1.43
C MET A 6 -1.79 11.21 -1.43
N HIS A 7 -1.83 12.42 -0.87
CA HIS A 7 -3.01 13.29 -0.88
C HIS A 7 -2.97 14.20 -2.10
N MET A 8 -3.89 13.99 -3.03
CA MET A 8 -3.98 14.73 -4.29
C MET A 8 -5.10 15.78 -4.26
N PRO A 9 -5.01 16.84 -5.09
CA PRO A 9 -6.14 17.72 -5.36
C PRO A 9 -7.34 16.91 -5.85
N LYS A 10 -8.54 17.25 -5.36
CA LYS A 10 -9.74 16.46 -5.65
C LYS A 10 -10.15 16.62 -7.12
N ALA A 11 -10.20 15.51 -7.85
CA ALA A 11 -10.66 15.46 -9.24
C ALA A 11 -11.58 14.26 -9.45
N GLY A 12 -12.78 14.47 -10.02
CA GLY A 12 -13.73 13.38 -10.30
C GLY A 12 -14.16 12.55 -9.07
N GLY A 13 -14.06 13.11 -7.86
CA GLY A 13 -14.32 12.37 -6.61
C GLY A 13 -13.11 11.65 -6.01
N PHE A 14 -12.01 11.57 -6.74
CA PHE A 14 -10.75 10.99 -6.29
C PHE A 14 -9.90 12.03 -5.57
N LYS A 15 -9.27 11.61 -4.46
CA LYS A 15 -8.45 12.48 -3.60
C LYS A 15 -7.15 11.80 -3.17
N TYR A 16 -7.10 10.49 -3.22
CA TYR A 16 -5.97 9.71 -2.72
C TYR A 16 -5.34 8.96 -3.88
N LEU A 17 -4.01 8.95 -3.93
CA LEU A 17 -3.26 8.08 -4.83
C LEU A 17 -2.48 7.13 -3.94
N VAL A 18 -2.85 5.86 -3.94
CA VAL A 18 -2.06 4.84 -3.26
C VAL A 18 -0.98 4.37 -4.21
N GLN A 19 0.23 4.25 -3.68
CA GLN A 19 1.38 3.80 -4.45
C GLN A 19 2.07 2.64 -3.75
N SER A 20 2.64 1.75 -4.55
CA SER A 20 3.62 0.80 -4.06
C SER A 20 4.85 0.77 -4.94
N ARG A 21 5.98 0.44 -4.34
CA ARG A 21 7.27 0.30 -5.03
C ARG A 21 7.92 -1.01 -4.67
N CYS A 22 8.36 -1.74 -5.68
CA CYS A 22 9.22 -2.90 -5.46
C CYS A 22 10.60 -2.45 -4.97
N LEU A 23 11.10 -3.07 -3.89
CA LEU A 23 12.41 -2.71 -3.34
C LEU A 23 13.55 -3.04 -4.32
N ILE A 24 13.44 -4.14 -5.07
CA ILE A 24 14.51 -4.65 -5.94
C ILE A 24 14.47 -3.98 -7.33
N SER A 25 13.33 -4.02 -8.00
CA SER A 25 13.20 -3.49 -9.36
C SER A 25 12.85 -2.00 -9.42
N HIS A 26 12.45 -1.41 -8.29
CA HIS A 26 11.88 -0.06 -8.22
C HIS A 26 10.65 0.15 -9.08
N TYR A 27 10.04 -0.91 -9.59
CA TYR A 27 8.83 -0.83 -10.38
C TYR A 27 7.71 -0.22 -9.52
N PRO A 28 7.07 0.87 -10.00
CA PRO A 28 6.03 1.56 -9.25
C PRO A 28 4.64 1.11 -9.71
N GLU A 29 3.72 1.01 -8.75
CA GLU A 29 2.32 0.65 -8.95
C GLU A 29 1.46 1.71 -8.27
N PHE A 30 0.39 2.14 -8.94
CA PHE A 30 -0.46 3.22 -8.43
C PHE A 30 -1.94 2.89 -8.62
N HIS A 31 -2.77 3.36 -7.70
CA HIS A 31 -4.23 3.28 -7.83
C HIS A 31 -4.88 4.53 -7.22
N MET A 32 -5.86 5.09 -7.90
CA MET A 32 -6.60 6.27 -7.44
C MET A 32 -7.79 5.88 -6.56
N LEU A 33 -7.86 6.41 -5.34
CA LEU A 33 -8.95 6.16 -4.40
C LEU A 33 -9.77 7.42 -4.13
N GLN A 34 -11.08 7.24 -4.03
CA GLN A 34 -12.00 8.29 -3.57
C GLN A 34 -11.94 8.48 -2.05
N ARG A 35 -11.68 7.41 -1.31
CA ARG A 35 -11.57 7.39 0.15
C ARG A 35 -10.45 6.44 0.57
N GLU A 36 -9.61 6.89 1.50
CA GLU A 36 -8.66 6.00 2.18
C GLU A 36 -9.40 5.15 3.21
N SER A 37 -9.97 4.03 2.78
CA SER A 37 -10.66 3.07 3.63
C SER A 37 -9.93 1.74 3.61
N SER A 38 -9.95 0.99 4.73
CA SER A 38 -9.28 -0.31 4.79
C SER A 38 -9.77 -1.28 3.71
N ALA A 39 -11.07 -1.24 3.36
CA ALA A 39 -11.62 -2.04 2.27
C ALA A 39 -11.01 -1.68 0.92
N ALA A 40 -10.92 -0.38 0.59
CA ALA A 40 -10.32 0.08 -0.66
C ALA A 40 -8.82 -0.25 -0.75
N LEU A 41 -8.09 -0.14 0.37
CA LEU A 41 -6.70 -0.56 0.44
C LEU A 41 -6.53 -2.07 0.29
N THR A 42 -7.42 -2.87 0.90
CA THR A 42 -7.43 -4.33 0.74
C THR A 42 -7.65 -4.73 -0.71
N ASP A 43 -8.63 -4.10 -1.37
CA ASP A 43 -8.98 -4.35 -2.77
C ASP A 43 -7.77 -4.07 -3.67
N TRP A 44 -7.19 -2.87 -3.54
CA TRP A 44 -5.99 -2.48 -4.26
C TRP A 44 -4.81 -3.44 -4.04
N ILE A 45 -4.48 -3.77 -2.78
CA ILE A 45 -3.38 -4.71 -2.50
C ILE A 45 -3.68 -6.08 -3.10
N PHE A 46 -4.92 -6.52 -3.11
CA PHE A 46 -5.28 -7.80 -3.69
C PHE A 46 -5.17 -7.79 -5.22
N GLU A 47 -5.84 -6.85 -5.88
CA GLU A 47 -5.97 -6.80 -7.34
C GLU A 47 -4.70 -6.35 -8.03
N ASP A 48 -4.11 -5.25 -7.60
CA ASP A 48 -2.97 -4.64 -8.29
C ASP A 48 -1.65 -5.26 -7.84
N ILE A 49 -1.57 -5.76 -6.61
CA ILE A 49 -0.32 -6.27 -6.06
C ILE A 49 -0.28 -7.80 -6.08
N LEU A 50 -1.18 -8.46 -5.36
CA LEU A 50 -1.12 -9.92 -5.20
C LEU A 50 -1.52 -10.68 -6.47
N CYS A 51 -2.56 -10.24 -7.19
CA CYS A 51 -2.99 -10.89 -8.43
C CYS A 51 -2.00 -10.67 -9.59
N ARG A 52 -1.24 -9.57 -9.57
CA ARG A 52 -0.27 -9.24 -10.64
C ARG A 52 1.12 -9.84 -10.39
N TRP A 53 1.61 -9.75 -9.15
CA TRP A 53 2.98 -10.14 -8.80
C TRP A 53 3.07 -11.46 -8.01
N GLY A 54 1.93 -12.02 -7.63
CA GLY A 54 1.85 -13.21 -6.78
C GLY A 54 2.01 -12.87 -5.29
N ALA A 55 2.18 -13.92 -4.48
CA ALA A 55 2.36 -13.76 -3.04
C ALA A 55 3.71 -13.10 -2.73
N LEU A 56 3.66 -11.84 -2.27
CA LEU A 56 4.84 -11.13 -1.81
C LEU A 56 5.37 -11.72 -0.50
N CYS A 57 6.69 -11.82 -0.37
CA CYS A 57 7.33 -12.24 0.89
C CYS A 57 7.20 -11.19 2.00
N GLU A 58 7.20 -9.91 1.64
CA GLU A 58 7.20 -8.80 2.59
C GLU A 58 6.52 -7.56 1.97
N ILE A 59 5.58 -6.99 2.70
CA ILE A 59 5.00 -5.68 2.45
C ILE A 59 5.44 -4.77 3.59
N VAL A 60 5.70 -3.51 3.27
CA VAL A 60 6.14 -2.45 4.17
C VAL A 60 5.22 -1.26 3.92
N SER A 61 4.57 -0.76 4.96
CA SER A 61 3.68 0.40 4.86
C SER A 61 3.92 1.39 5.99
N ASN A 62 3.58 2.66 5.75
CA ASN A 62 3.37 3.60 6.84
C ASN A 62 2.26 3.09 7.76
N ASN A 63 2.31 3.46 9.04
CA ASN A 63 1.47 2.84 10.07
C ASN A 63 0.03 3.40 10.12
N GLY A 64 -0.54 3.76 8.96
CA GLY A 64 -1.92 4.20 8.86
C GLY A 64 -2.87 3.14 9.38
N SER A 65 -3.81 3.54 10.24
CA SER A 65 -4.80 2.62 10.84
C SER A 65 -5.61 1.84 9.78
N ALA A 66 -5.77 2.41 8.59
CA ALA A 66 -6.41 1.76 7.44
C ALA A 66 -5.54 0.63 6.85
N PHE A 67 -4.24 0.85 6.70
CA PHE A 67 -3.28 -0.16 6.22
C PHE A 67 -3.17 -1.34 7.17
N ILE A 68 -3.08 -1.08 8.49
CA ILE A 68 -3.02 -2.15 9.50
C ILE A 68 -4.24 -3.06 9.37
N LYS A 69 -5.44 -2.48 9.29
CA LYS A 69 -6.70 -3.23 9.13
C LYS A 69 -6.73 -4.02 7.82
N ALA A 70 -6.32 -3.39 6.71
CA ALA A 70 -6.31 -4.02 5.39
C ALA A 70 -5.36 -5.23 5.34
N LEU A 71 -4.14 -5.05 5.86
CA LEU A 71 -3.11 -6.09 5.88
C LEU A 71 -3.47 -7.20 6.85
N THR A 72 -4.02 -6.87 8.03
CA THR A 72 -4.50 -7.89 8.99
C THR A 72 -5.58 -8.79 8.37
N TYR A 73 -6.50 -8.20 7.60
CA TYR A 73 -7.51 -8.96 6.86
C TYR A 73 -6.86 -9.90 5.82
N LEU A 74 -5.93 -9.38 5.02
CA LEU A 74 -5.23 -10.17 3.99
C LEU A 74 -4.36 -11.27 4.58
N MET A 75 -3.68 -11.02 5.70
CA MET A 75 -2.90 -12.03 6.44
C MET A 75 -3.79 -13.18 6.89
N LYS A 76 -4.96 -12.87 7.47
CA LYS A 76 -5.91 -13.89 7.94
C LYS A 76 -6.51 -14.70 6.79
N LYS A 77 -6.77 -14.06 5.65
CA LYS A 77 -7.44 -14.69 4.50
C LYS A 77 -6.49 -15.49 3.60
N TYR A 78 -5.27 -15.00 3.39
CA TYR A 78 -4.33 -15.54 2.41
C TYR A 78 -3.00 -16.02 3.02
N HIS A 79 -2.86 -16.01 4.35
CA HIS A 79 -1.66 -16.44 5.06
C HIS A 79 -0.36 -15.73 4.64
N ILE A 80 -0.49 -14.48 4.19
CA ILE A 80 0.65 -13.65 3.78
C ILE A 80 1.42 -13.22 5.03
N ARG A 81 2.76 -13.29 4.97
CA ARG A 81 3.62 -12.71 6.01
C ARG A 81 3.77 -11.22 5.75
N TYR A 82 3.41 -10.40 6.73
CA TYR A 82 3.55 -8.95 6.69
C TYR A 82 4.48 -8.49 7.80
N ILE A 83 5.41 -7.58 7.49
CA ILE A 83 6.34 -7.01 8.45
C ILE A 83 5.96 -5.55 8.67
N TYR A 84 5.60 -5.29 9.92
CA TYR A 84 5.27 -3.96 10.41
C TYR A 84 6.54 -3.14 10.58
N ILE A 85 6.58 -1.92 10.02
CA ILE A 85 7.64 -0.95 10.34
C ILE A 85 7.06 0.13 11.25
N SER A 86 7.65 0.30 12.43
CA SER A 86 7.33 1.39 13.34
C SER A 86 7.76 2.75 12.74
N GLY A 87 7.00 3.78 13.10
CA GLY A 87 7.31 5.22 12.95
C GLY A 87 8.35 5.65 11.92
N TYR A 88 7.85 6.14 10.77
CA TYR A 88 8.46 7.13 9.88
C TYR A 88 10.00 7.15 9.81
N ASN A 89 10.59 6.22 9.03
CA ASN A 89 11.99 6.36 8.62
C ASN A 89 12.04 7.23 7.34
N SER A 90 12.06 8.55 7.53
CA SER A 90 12.05 9.58 6.47
C SER A 90 13.16 9.43 5.43
N HIS A 91 14.20 8.64 5.71
CA HIS A 91 15.23 8.28 4.74
C HIS A 91 14.72 7.41 3.57
N THR A 92 13.59 6.71 3.75
CA THR A 92 13.04 5.79 2.72
C THR A 92 12.03 6.47 1.79
N ASN A 93 11.50 7.65 2.19
CA ASN A 93 10.59 8.45 1.37
C ASN A 93 11.31 9.48 0.48
N GLY A 94 12.62 9.71 0.65
CA GLY A 94 13.37 10.71 -0.14
C GLY A 94 13.52 10.37 -1.64
N ILE A 95 13.07 9.19 -2.08
CA ILE A 95 12.99 8.80 -3.50
C ILE A 95 11.52 8.75 -3.97
N ALA A 96 10.56 8.88 -3.06
CA ALA A 96 9.12 8.86 -3.33
C ALA A 96 8.52 10.26 -3.51
N GLU A 97 9.25 11.33 -3.15
CA GLU A 97 8.92 12.74 -3.40
C GLU A 97 9.65 13.31 -4.63
#